data_AF-A0A2N2HEQ8-F1
#
_entry.id   AF-A0A2N2HEQ8-F1
#
_cell.length_a   1.000
_cell.length_b   1.000
_cell.length_c   1.000
_cell.angle_alpha   90.00
_cell.angle_beta   90.00
_cell.angle_gamma   90.00
#
_symmetry.space_group_name_H-M   'P 1'
#
loop_
_entity.id
_entity.type
_entity.pdbx_description
1 polymer ?
#
loop_
_entity_poly.entity_id
_entity_poly.type
_entity_poly.pdbx_seq_one_letter_code
_entity_poly.pdbx_strand_id
1 'polypeptide(L)'
;MSDYKKTLNLPATTFPMKGSLTQNEPKILDGWYETDAYGAMIGANAGRAPYVLHDGPPYANGHIHIGHAMNKILKDVIVKHRNLTGRQAQYV
;
A
#
# COMPACT_ATOMS: atom_id res chain seq x y z
N MET A 1 -20.11 43.94 -15.68
CA MET A 1 -19.67 43.44 -14.37
C MET A 1 -18.33 42.78 -14.56
N SER A 2 -17.30 43.24 -13.85
CA SER A 2 -15.94 42.71 -13.96
C SER A 2 -15.86 41.28 -13.40
N ASP A 3 -15.17 40.38 -14.12
CA ASP A 3 -14.99 38.98 -13.72
C ASP A 3 -13.79 38.84 -12.76
N TYR A 4 -14.05 39.00 -11.46
CA TYR A 4 -13.04 38.86 -10.40
C TYR A 4 -12.61 37.40 -10.15
N LYS A 5 -13.25 36.40 -10.77
CA LYS A 5 -12.89 34.99 -10.57
C LYS A 5 -11.46 34.71 -11.00
N LYS A 6 -10.95 35.44 -11.99
CA LYS A 6 -9.58 35.32 -12.52
C LYS A 6 -8.50 35.93 -11.62
N THR A 7 -8.88 36.74 -10.62
CA THR A 7 -7.93 37.34 -9.67
C THR A 7 -7.76 36.51 -8.40
N LEU A 8 -8.48 35.39 -8.28
CA LEU A 8 -8.44 34.50 -7.12
C LEU A 8 -7.44 33.37 -7.34
N ASN A 9 -6.59 33.10 -6.36
CA ASN A 9 -5.69 31.93 -6.36
C ASN A 9 -6.43 30.70 -5.82
N LEU A 10 -7.22 30.05 -6.68
CA LEU A 10 -8.00 28.87 -6.30
C LEU A 10 -7.16 27.59 -6.39
N PRO A 11 -7.36 26.62 -5.48
CA PRO A 11 -6.73 25.32 -5.59
C PRO A 11 -7.13 24.63 -6.90
N ALA A 12 -6.14 24.12 -7.63
CA ALA A 12 -6.33 23.33 -8.84
C ALA A 12 -5.58 22.01 -8.71
N THR A 13 -6.27 20.90 -8.98
CA THR A 13 -5.66 19.57 -9.00
C THR A 13 -6.35 18.70 -10.05
N THR A 14 -5.57 17.82 -10.67
CA THR A 14 -6.08 16.73 -11.51
C THR A 14 -6.51 15.52 -10.69
N PHE A 15 -6.24 15.52 -9.38
CA PHE A 15 -6.64 14.45 -8.47
C PHE A 15 -8.17 14.40 -8.34
N PRO A 16 -8.81 13.28 -8.72
CA PRO A 16 -10.26 13.19 -8.69
C PRO A 16 -10.77 13.13 -7.25
N MET A 17 -11.84 13.87 -6.94
CA MET A 17 -12.51 13.75 -5.65
C MET A 17 -13.16 12.38 -5.44
N LYS A 18 -13.62 11.72 -6.52
CA LYS A 18 -14.18 10.37 -6.46
C LYS A 18 -13.06 9.34 -6.62
N GLY A 19 -12.93 8.46 -5.64
CA GLY A 19 -11.84 7.47 -5.61
C GLY A 19 -11.89 6.38 -6.70
N SER A 20 -13.08 5.90 -7.08
CA SER A 20 -13.26 4.84 -8.09
C SER A 20 -12.33 3.63 -7.86
N LEU A 21 -12.26 3.17 -6.60
CA LEU A 21 -11.25 2.24 -6.11
C LEU A 21 -11.27 0.90 -6.85
N THR A 22 -12.45 0.37 -7.15
CA THR A 22 -12.58 -0.91 -7.88
C THR A 22 -11.93 -0.89 -9.27
N GLN A 23 -11.77 0.28 -9.88
CA GLN A 23 -11.05 0.45 -11.16
C GLN A 23 -9.58 0.86 -10.98
N ASN A 24 -9.26 1.57 -9.91
CA ASN A 24 -7.94 2.16 -9.70
C ASN A 24 -6.98 1.24 -8.92
N GLU A 25 -7.47 0.50 -7.93
CA GLU A 25 -6.64 -0.41 -7.13
C GLU A 25 -5.95 -1.50 -7.96
N PRO A 26 -6.61 -2.16 -8.95
CA PRO A 26 -5.93 -3.11 -9.81
C PRO A 26 -4.73 -2.50 -10.57
N LYS A 27 -4.88 -1.27 -11.08
CA LYS A 27 -3.80 -0.57 -11.80
C LYS A 27 -2.62 -0.23 -10.88
N ILE A 28 -2.91 0.09 -9.62
CA ILE A 28 -1.87 0.35 -8.61
C ILE A 28 -1.11 -0.95 -8.32
N LEU A 29 -1.81 -2.08 -8.17
CA LEU A 29 -1.20 -3.39 -7.97
C LEU A 29 -0.32 -3.79 -9.16
N ASP A 30 -0.78 -3.57 -10.38
CA ASP A 30 0.00 -3.82 -11.60
C ASP A 30 1.32 -3.03 -11.57
N GLY A 31 1.27 -1.75 -11.23
CA GLY A 31 2.47 -0.93 -11.08
C GLY A 31 3.41 -1.41 -9.97
N TRP A 32 2.87 -1.96 -8.88
CA TRP A 32 3.70 -2.57 -7.82
C TRP A 32 4.39 -3.85 -8.29
N TYR A 33 3.71 -4.66 -9.11
CA TYR A 33 4.31 -5.87 -9.69
C TYR A 33 5.39 -5.54 -10.72
N GLU A 34 5.14 -4.57 -11.60
CA GLU A 34 6.10 -4.12 -12.61
C GLU A 34 7.41 -3.59 -11.99
N THR A 35 7.30 -2.94 -10.84
CA THR A 35 8.44 -2.30 -10.17
C THR A 35 9.11 -3.15 -9.08
N ASP A 36 8.60 -4.36 -8.82
CA ASP A 36 8.96 -5.15 -7.65
C ASP A 36 8.95 -4.30 -6.35
N ALA A 37 7.82 -3.63 -6.10
CA ALA A 37 7.71 -2.67 -5.00
C ALA A 37 8.05 -3.29 -3.63
N TYR A 38 7.75 -4.58 -3.43
CA TYR A 38 8.12 -5.31 -2.22
C TYR A 38 9.64 -5.50 -2.10
N GLY A 39 10.29 -5.98 -3.15
CA GLY A 39 11.74 -6.12 -3.19
C GLY A 39 12.45 -4.77 -3.01
N ALA A 40 11.96 -3.72 -3.66
CA ALA A 40 12.47 -2.35 -3.52
C ALA A 40 12.36 -1.85 -2.06
N MET A 41 11.21 -2.07 -1.40
CA MET A 41 11.00 -1.68 0.00
C MET A 41 11.95 -2.39 0.96
N ILE A 42 12.19 -3.68 0.78
CA ILE A 42 13.13 -4.45 1.61
C ILE A 42 14.58 -4.04 1.30
N GLY A 43 14.91 -3.89 0.02
CA GLY A 43 16.24 -3.51 -0.46
C GLY A 43 16.67 -2.14 0.06
N ALA A 44 15.75 -1.18 0.17
CA ALA A 44 16.00 0.13 0.79
C ALA A 44 16.46 0.04 2.26
N ASN A 45 16.19 -1.08 2.93
CA ASN A 45 16.58 -1.35 4.32
C ASN A 45 17.71 -2.39 4.44
N ALA A 46 18.42 -2.72 3.36
CA ALA A 46 19.52 -3.69 3.40
C ALA A 46 20.57 -3.34 4.47
N GLY A 47 20.90 -4.31 5.32
CA GLY A 47 21.89 -4.15 6.40
C GLY A 47 21.34 -3.51 7.68
N ARG A 48 20.05 -3.12 7.71
CA ARG A 48 19.38 -2.68 8.94
C ARG A 48 18.93 -3.88 9.79
N ALA A 49 18.49 -3.59 11.01
CA ALA A 49 18.04 -4.63 11.94
C ALA A 49 16.89 -5.46 11.31
N PRO A 50 17.02 -6.80 11.24
CA PRO A 50 16.02 -7.64 10.61
C PRO A 50 14.73 -7.67 11.44
N TYR A 51 13.60 -7.88 10.78
CA TYR A 51 12.32 -8.19 11.39
C TYR A 51 11.62 -9.22 10.51
N VAL A 52 11.21 -10.35 11.06
CA VAL A 52 10.53 -11.39 10.29
C VAL A 52 9.16 -11.62 10.92
N LEU A 53 8.10 -11.43 10.13
CA LEU A 53 6.75 -11.81 10.53
C LEU A 53 6.40 -13.12 9.85
N HIS A 54 6.38 -14.20 10.64
CA HIS A 54 5.96 -15.52 10.16
C HIS A 54 4.44 -15.59 10.04
N ASP A 55 3.98 -15.88 8.83
CA ASP A 55 2.58 -16.09 8.52
C ASP A 55 2.17 -17.54 8.81
N GLY A 56 1.16 -17.72 9.66
CA GLY A 56 0.56 -19.03 9.86
C GLY A 56 -0.07 -19.52 8.54
N PRO A 57 0.29 -20.72 8.04
CA PRO A 57 -0.23 -21.20 6.78
C PRO A 57 -1.76 -21.34 6.87
N PRO A 58 -2.52 -20.68 5.97
CA PRO A 58 -3.96 -20.88 5.94
C PRO A 58 -4.27 -22.29 5.45
N TYR A 59 -5.39 -22.85 5.90
CA TYR A 59 -5.91 -24.06 5.25
C TYR A 59 -6.28 -23.71 3.80
N ALA A 60 -5.81 -24.51 2.84
CA ALA A 60 -6.09 -24.32 1.43
C ALA A 60 -7.51 -24.79 1.01
N ASN A 61 -8.41 -24.95 1.97
CA ASN A 61 -9.72 -25.56 1.78
C ASN A 61 -10.80 -24.49 2.05
N GLY A 62 -11.57 -24.14 1.01
CA GLY A 62 -12.69 -23.21 1.12
C GLY A 62 -12.37 -21.75 0.74
N HIS A 63 -13.40 -20.90 0.82
CA HIS A 63 -13.29 -19.50 0.44
C HIS A 63 -12.71 -18.62 1.55
N ILE A 64 -12.02 -17.56 1.14
CA ILE A 64 -11.56 -16.49 2.04
C ILE A 64 -12.79 -15.77 2.60
N HIS A 65 -12.93 -15.80 3.92
CA HIS A 65 -13.87 -14.97 4.67
C HIS A 65 -13.22 -13.73 5.28
N ILE A 66 -14.02 -12.83 5.86
CA ILE A 66 -13.55 -11.54 6.43
C ILE A 66 -12.45 -11.69 7.49
N GLY A 67 -12.46 -12.76 8.28
CA GLY A 67 -11.38 -13.08 9.22
C GLY A 67 -9.99 -13.24 8.56
N HIS A 68 -9.92 -13.81 7.36
CA HIS A 68 -8.68 -13.88 6.59
C HIS A 68 -8.23 -12.49 6.16
N ALA A 69 -9.15 -11.68 5.63
CA ALA A 69 -8.84 -10.31 5.22
C ALA A 69 -8.30 -9.49 6.40
N MET A 70 -8.99 -9.53 7.54
CA MET A 70 -8.53 -8.85 8.77
C MET A 70 -7.14 -9.31 9.19
N ASN A 71 -6.88 -10.61 9.20
CA ASN A 71 -5.57 -11.17 9.57
C ASN A 71 -4.45 -10.66 8.65
N LYS A 72 -4.65 -10.71 7.33
CA LYS A 72 -3.64 -10.30 6.35
C LYS A 72 -3.43 -8.80 6.31
N ILE A 73 -4.49 -8.00 6.42
CA ILE A 73 -4.40 -6.53 6.47
C ILE A 73 -3.57 -6.09 7.69
N LEU A 74 -3.82 -6.65 8.87
CA LEU A 74 -3.07 -6.29 10.07
C LEU A 74 -1.58 -6.66 9.95
N LYS A 75 -1.28 -7.84 9.40
CA LYS A 75 0.11 -8.26 9.16
C LYS A 75 0.82 -7.34 8.16
N ASP A 76 0.15 -6.98 7.07
CA ASP A 76 0.68 -6.05 6.06
C ASP A 76 0.97 -4.65 6.63
N VAL A 77 0.07 -4.10 7.46
CA VAL A 77 0.29 -2.82 8.15
C VAL A 77 1.55 -2.86 9.02
N ILE A 78 1.76 -3.96 9.77
CA ILE A 78 2.94 -4.12 10.62
C ILE A 78 4.21 -4.20 9.77
N VAL A 79 4.23 -5.03 8.73
CA VAL A 79 5.40 -5.20 7.86
C VAL A 79 5.78 -3.90 7.17
N LYS A 80 4.81 -3.16 6.63
CA LYS A 80 5.03 -1.84 6.02
C LYS A 80 5.55 -0.84 7.03
N HIS A 81 4.92 -0.75 8.21
CA HIS A 81 5.37 0.15 9.26
C HIS A 81 6.82 -0.13 9.68
N ARG A 82 7.22 -1.40 9.85
CA ARG A 82 8.58 -1.78 10.22
C ARG A 82 9.60 -1.43 9.13
N ASN A 83 9.27 -1.62 7.86
CA ASN A 83 10.12 -1.18 6.75
C ASN A 83 10.25 0.35 6.68
N LEU A 84 9.14 1.07 6.83
CA LEU A 84 9.12 2.54 6.79
C LEU A 84 9.80 3.19 8.01
N THR A 85 9.94 2.46 9.12
CA THR A 85 10.64 2.91 10.34
C THR A 85 12.08 2.39 10.46
N GLY A 86 12.62 1.80 9.38
CA GLY A 86 14.04 1.48 9.29
C GLY A 86 14.45 0.11 9.83
N ARG A 87 13.56 -0.87 9.77
CA ARG A 87 13.93 -2.29 9.90
C ARG A 87 13.89 -2.95 8.54
N GLN A 88 14.72 -3.97 8.34
CA GLN A 88 14.61 -4.83 7.16
C GLN A 88 13.52 -5.88 7.44
N ALA A 89 12.26 -5.52 7.17
CA ALA A 89 11.11 -6.33 7.54
C ALA A 89 10.65 -7.24 6.39
N GLN A 90 10.71 -8.55 6.63
CA GLN A 90 10.29 -9.59 5.69
C GLN A 90 9.00 -10.26 6.17
N TYR A 91 8.13 -10.56 5.22
CA TYR A 91 6.92 -11.34 5.39
C TYR A 91 7.11 -12.69 4.72
N VAL A 92 6.95 -13.79 5.48
CA VAL A 92 7.20 -15.17 5.02
C VAL A 92 6.14 -16.14 5.50
#